data_AF-A0A3N1B3M0-F1
#
_entry.id   AF-A0A3N1B3M0-F1
#
_cell.length_a   1.000
_cell.length_b   1.000
_cell.length_c   1.000
_cell.angle_alpha   90.00
_cell.angle_beta   90.00
_cell.angle_gamma   90.00
#
_symmetry.space_group_name_H-M   'P 1'
#
loop_
_entity.id
_entity.type
_entity.pdbx_description
1 polymer ?
#
loop_
_entity_poly.entity_id
_entity_poly.type
_entity_poly.pdbx_seq_one_letter_code
_entity_poly.pdbx_strand_id
1 'polypeptide(L)'
;MASVYYHTKVGTTEELAATAGQPLVDVLRRNGIPVNSVLSWRDGQVVSEDTTVVGADDIIEVRQVRHYDLNVMRRPKRQVYGVPNPVYTKSVVFDDKGAIEVRGEQFDAAAFIQYVEEAFVDSVLSREVMRDGDHVIVGLSGGRDSVAYLTLLERTRDRLPPLNMTAVTITGLPDWEEPATFAAARASGERLGIEQVIVTAADVERAFRLRGTFVDSMNEIVGDEGSHLTMVIGHQVLRRMLEEEAHARGAGVVAFGFNADDLLASMVTWMTSGFRMGGIPTRQIGGLRYIFPLYRITKKELTLYLELVAPELNRQGTPGRFTTGPDERSLSYAMTDHLLDLWPGIDYYMFSAFENMQRYMFPFMEATCRVCGGVYLQQEGVANAPDLCDVCDFFARRELTTVS
;
A
#
# COMPACT_ATOMS: atom_id res chain seq x y z
N MET A 1 -24.65 -38.57 -1.83
CA MET A 1 -23.51 -37.68 -2.12
C MET A 1 -24.12 -36.35 -2.44
N ALA A 2 -23.74 -35.32 -1.69
CA ALA A 2 -24.32 -34.00 -1.86
C ALA A 2 -23.99 -33.45 -3.25
N SER A 3 -24.98 -32.91 -3.96
CA SER A 3 -24.78 -32.25 -5.25
C SER A 3 -25.23 -30.80 -5.15
N VAL A 4 -24.31 -29.87 -5.40
CA VAL A 4 -24.59 -28.44 -5.48
C VAL A 4 -24.49 -28.04 -6.94
N TYR A 5 -25.60 -27.62 -7.55
CA TYR A 5 -25.64 -27.26 -8.96
C TYR A 5 -25.65 -25.74 -9.13
N TYR A 6 -24.67 -25.20 -9.82
CA TYR A 6 -24.56 -23.79 -10.14
C TYR A 6 -25.06 -23.49 -11.55
N HIS A 7 -26.15 -22.75 -11.65
CA HIS A 7 -26.71 -22.27 -12.92
C HIS A 7 -26.24 -20.85 -13.22
N THR A 8 -25.56 -20.69 -14.35
CA THR A 8 -25.09 -19.40 -14.84
C THR A 8 -26.20 -18.67 -15.60
N LYS A 9 -26.04 -17.35 -15.77
CA LYS A 9 -26.92 -16.58 -16.67
C LYS A 9 -26.61 -16.76 -18.17
N VAL A 10 -25.51 -17.44 -18.51
CA VAL A 10 -25.15 -17.76 -19.90
C VAL A 10 -25.70 -19.13 -20.35
N GLY A 11 -26.52 -19.77 -19.52
CA GLY A 11 -27.23 -21.01 -19.88
C GLY A 11 -26.46 -22.29 -19.60
N THR A 12 -25.40 -22.23 -18.78
CA THR A 12 -24.64 -23.41 -18.35
C THR A 12 -25.03 -23.82 -16.93
N THR A 13 -24.94 -25.12 -16.64
CA THR A 13 -25.07 -25.68 -15.29
C THR A 13 -23.76 -26.40 -14.96
N GLU A 14 -23.18 -26.10 -13.81
CA GLU A 14 -21.96 -26.72 -13.29
C GLU A 14 -22.28 -27.46 -11.99
N GLU A 15 -21.89 -28.73 -11.85
CA GLU A 15 -21.92 -29.40 -10.55
C GLU A 15 -20.67 -28.99 -9.74
N LEU A 16 -20.89 -28.44 -8.54
CA LEU A 16 -19.84 -28.01 -7.63
C LEU A 16 -19.56 -29.11 -6.61
N ALA A 17 -18.28 -29.48 -6.48
CA ALA A 17 -17.86 -30.44 -5.47
C ALA A 17 -18.11 -29.89 -4.05
N ALA A 18 -18.89 -30.63 -3.26
CA ALA A 18 -19.21 -30.31 -1.87
C ALA A 18 -19.17 -31.57 -1.00
N THR A 19 -18.84 -31.40 0.28
CA THR A 19 -18.89 -32.47 1.28
C THR A 19 -19.97 -32.23 2.33
N ALA A 20 -20.56 -33.30 2.86
CA ALA A 20 -21.49 -33.20 3.98
C ALA A 20 -20.84 -32.45 5.16
N GLY A 21 -21.58 -31.52 5.77
CA GLY A 21 -21.09 -30.65 6.84
C GLY A 21 -20.35 -29.41 6.38
N GLN A 22 -20.13 -29.22 5.07
CA GLN A 22 -19.47 -28.03 4.54
C GLN A 22 -20.45 -26.84 4.46
N PRO A 23 -20.09 -25.64 4.92
CA PRO A 23 -20.88 -24.43 4.68
C PRO A 23 -21.02 -24.15 3.17
N LEU A 24 -22.22 -23.82 2.70
CA LEU A 24 -22.48 -23.51 1.29
C LEU A 24 -21.62 -22.31 0.83
N VAL A 25 -21.44 -21.31 1.69
CA VAL A 25 -20.58 -20.15 1.43
C VAL A 25 -19.15 -20.55 1.04
N ASP A 26 -18.60 -21.61 1.65
CA ASP A 26 -17.26 -22.09 1.38
C ASP A 26 -17.19 -22.84 0.04
N VAL A 27 -18.26 -23.59 -0.30
CA VAL A 27 -18.41 -24.22 -1.62
C VAL A 27 -18.40 -23.13 -2.70
N LEU A 28 -19.16 -22.05 -2.53
CA LEU A 28 -19.23 -20.95 -3.49
C LEU A 28 -17.88 -20.23 -3.62
N ARG A 29 -17.28 -19.82 -2.50
CA ARG A 29 -15.99 -19.11 -2.49
C ARG A 29 -14.86 -19.93 -3.10
N ARG A 30 -14.76 -21.22 -2.75
CA ARG A 30 -13.77 -22.15 -3.34
C ARG A 30 -13.88 -22.23 -4.86
N ASN A 31 -15.10 -22.08 -5.39
CA ASN A 31 -15.36 -22.11 -6.81
C ASN A 31 -15.33 -20.72 -7.47
N GLY A 32 -14.90 -19.66 -6.76
CA GLY A 32 -14.84 -18.30 -7.29
C GLY A 32 -16.21 -17.69 -7.59
N ILE A 33 -17.25 -18.12 -6.87
CA ILE A 33 -18.62 -17.62 -7.02
C ILE A 33 -18.92 -16.61 -5.90
N PRO A 34 -19.09 -15.31 -6.21
CA PRO A 34 -19.47 -14.33 -5.20
C PRO A 34 -20.87 -14.62 -4.66
N VAL A 35 -21.00 -14.71 -3.34
CA VAL A 35 -22.27 -15.02 -2.66
C VAL A 35 -23.38 -14.04 -3.06
N ASN A 36 -23.07 -12.74 -3.10
CA ASN A 36 -23.99 -11.69 -3.54
C ASN A 36 -24.40 -11.76 -5.02
N SER A 37 -23.83 -12.69 -5.80
CA SER A 37 -24.18 -12.90 -7.20
C SER A 37 -25.18 -14.03 -7.43
N VAL A 38 -25.62 -14.72 -6.37
CA VAL A 38 -26.48 -15.91 -6.47
C VAL A 38 -27.68 -15.86 -5.53
N LEU A 39 -28.63 -16.77 -5.77
CA LEU A 39 -29.63 -17.22 -4.82
C LEU A 39 -29.57 -18.75 -4.78
N SER A 40 -29.90 -19.34 -3.63
CA SER A 40 -29.84 -20.78 -3.44
C SER A 40 -31.18 -21.37 -3.04
N TRP A 41 -31.42 -22.60 -3.48
CA TRP A 41 -32.61 -23.38 -3.17
C TRP A 41 -32.23 -24.77 -2.67
N ARG A 42 -32.91 -25.24 -1.63
CA ARG A 42 -32.91 -26.65 -1.20
C ARG A 42 -34.35 -27.13 -1.25
N ASP A 43 -34.59 -28.24 -1.95
CA ASP A 43 -35.93 -28.82 -2.11
C ASP A 43 -36.99 -27.81 -2.60
N GLY A 44 -36.58 -26.91 -3.50
CA GLY A 44 -37.44 -25.87 -4.07
C GLY A 44 -37.72 -24.67 -3.15
N GLN A 45 -37.20 -24.66 -1.93
CA GLN A 45 -37.31 -23.53 -0.99
C GLN A 45 -36.03 -22.68 -1.02
N VAL A 46 -36.18 -21.36 -1.01
CA VAL A 46 -35.04 -20.44 -0.93
C VAL A 46 -34.35 -20.63 0.41
N VAL A 47 -33.03 -20.78 0.38
CA VAL A 47 -32.18 -20.87 1.57
C VAL A 47 -31.10 -19.81 1.53
N SER A 48 -30.66 -19.35 2.69
CA SER A 48 -29.55 -18.38 2.79
C SER A 48 -28.21 -19.10 2.64
N GLU A 49 -27.33 -18.57 1.80
CA GLU A 49 -25.98 -19.11 1.60
C GLU A 49 -25.13 -19.07 2.88
N ASP A 50 -25.36 -18.07 3.74
CA ASP A 50 -24.57 -17.83 4.94
C ASP A 50 -24.88 -18.81 6.08
N THR A 51 -26.08 -19.38 6.12
CA THR A 51 -26.53 -20.30 7.18
C THR A 51 -26.68 -21.74 6.72
N THR A 52 -26.63 -21.98 5.41
CA THR A 52 -26.83 -23.31 4.84
C THR A 52 -25.56 -24.14 4.94
N VAL A 53 -25.67 -25.28 5.62
CA VAL A 53 -24.66 -26.34 5.65
C VAL A 53 -25.12 -27.49 4.78
N VAL A 54 -24.25 -27.96 3.88
CA VAL A 54 -24.53 -29.03 2.92
C VAL A 54 -24.72 -30.37 3.64
N GLY A 55 -25.88 -31.01 3.50
CA GLY A 55 -26.19 -32.35 4.00
C GLY A 55 -25.68 -33.47 3.10
N ALA A 56 -25.62 -34.71 3.59
CA ALA A 56 -25.01 -35.84 2.86
C ALA A 56 -25.73 -36.24 1.55
N ASP A 57 -27.04 -35.97 1.50
CA ASP A 57 -27.93 -36.31 0.40
C ASP A 57 -28.67 -35.07 -0.13
N ASP A 58 -28.13 -33.89 0.18
CA ASP A 58 -28.72 -32.63 -0.28
C ASP A 58 -28.56 -32.47 -1.80
N ILE A 59 -29.61 -31.91 -2.40
CA ILE A 59 -29.55 -31.28 -3.72
C ILE A 59 -29.79 -29.80 -3.53
N ILE A 60 -28.77 -28.98 -3.82
CA ILE A 60 -28.84 -27.52 -3.68
C ILE A 60 -28.68 -26.89 -5.05
N GLU A 61 -29.66 -26.09 -5.45
CA GLU A 61 -29.65 -25.34 -6.70
C GLU A 61 -29.20 -23.90 -6.43
N VAL A 62 -28.09 -23.48 -7.02
CA VAL A 62 -27.52 -22.13 -6.88
C VAL A 62 -27.67 -21.42 -8.22
N ARG A 63 -28.41 -20.31 -8.28
CA ARG A 63 -28.66 -19.59 -9.54
C ARG A 63 -28.06 -18.20 -9.50
N GLN A 64 -27.26 -17.87 -10.50
CA GLN A 64 -26.75 -16.52 -10.69
C GLN A 64 -27.91 -15.53 -10.93
N VAL A 65 -27.86 -14.37 -10.28
CA VAL A 65 -28.91 -13.34 -10.37
C VAL A 65 -28.61 -12.26 -11.40
N ARG A 66 -27.33 -11.99 -11.69
CA ARG A 66 -26.90 -10.93 -12.64
C ARG A 66 -26.47 -11.50 -13.99
N HIS A 67 -26.81 -10.81 -15.08
CA HIS A 67 -26.46 -11.24 -16.43
C HIS A 67 -25.03 -10.81 -16.81
N TYR A 68 -24.05 -11.64 -16.48
CA TYR A 68 -22.67 -11.53 -16.93
C TYR A 68 -22.01 -12.91 -16.96
N ASP A 69 -20.94 -13.09 -17.74
CA ASP A 69 -20.14 -14.31 -17.72
C ASP A 69 -19.09 -14.25 -16.60
N LEU A 70 -19.31 -15.02 -15.53
CA LEU A 70 -18.39 -15.09 -14.40
C LEU A 70 -17.08 -15.83 -14.74
N ASN A 71 -17.06 -16.63 -15.81
CA ASN A 71 -15.86 -17.36 -16.22
C ASN A 71 -14.78 -16.43 -16.78
N VAL A 72 -15.11 -15.19 -17.16
CA VAL A 72 -14.11 -14.15 -17.45
C VAL A 72 -13.14 -13.97 -16.29
N MET A 73 -13.61 -14.13 -15.04
CA MET A 73 -12.78 -14.06 -13.84
C MET A 73 -12.36 -15.44 -13.33
N ARG A 74 -13.26 -16.43 -13.35
CA ARG A 74 -12.96 -17.78 -12.79
C ARG A 74 -12.02 -18.61 -13.66
N ARG A 75 -12.10 -18.43 -14.99
CA ARG A 75 -11.38 -19.23 -16.00
C ARG A 75 -10.97 -18.34 -17.18
N PRO A 76 -10.20 -17.26 -16.93
CA PRO A 76 -9.79 -16.37 -18.00
C PRO A 76 -8.94 -17.12 -19.03
N LYS A 77 -8.99 -16.68 -20.28
CA LYS A 77 -7.99 -17.10 -21.27
C LYS A 77 -6.61 -16.70 -20.72
N ARG A 78 -5.68 -17.65 -20.66
CA ARG A 78 -4.35 -17.42 -20.11
C ARG A 78 -3.26 -17.77 -21.12
N GLN A 79 -2.31 -16.86 -21.28
CA GLN A 79 -1.07 -17.09 -22.03
C GLN A 79 0.10 -16.92 -21.07
N VAL A 80 0.97 -17.93 -20.94
CA VAL A 80 2.13 -17.87 -20.04
C VAL A 80 3.41 -18.12 -20.84
N TYR A 81 4.34 -17.17 -20.77
CA TYR A 81 5.70 -17.30 -21.29
C TYR A 81 6.58 -17.87 -20.19
N GLY A 82 6.91 -19.15 -20.31
CA GLY A 82 7.55 -19.93 -19.26
C GLY A 82 9.06 -20.03 -19.37
N VAL A 83 9.71 -20.30 -18.24
CA VAL A 83 11.13 -20.66 -18.13
C VAL A 83 11.28 -21.90 -17.22
N PRO A 84 12.39 -22.66 -17.29
CA PRO A 84 12.63 -23.75 -16.36
C PRO A 84 12.75 -23.25 -14.91
N ASN A 85 12.09 -23.92 -13.97
CA ASN A 85 12.17 -23.65 -12.51
C ASN A 85 11.92 -22.18 -12.13
N PRO A 86 10.74 -21.61 -12.45
CA PRO A 86 10.48 -20.21 -12.16
C PRO A 86 10.35 -19.95 -10.66
N VAL A 87 10.87 -18.81 -10.20
CA VAL A 87 10.74 -18.32 -8.82
C VAL A 87 9.60 -17.31 -8.68
N TYR A 88 9.19 -16.68 -9.80
CA TYR A 88 8.12 -15.69 -9.83
C TYR A 88 7.35 -15.73 -11.15
N THR A 89 6.11 -15.26 -11.14
CA THR A 89 5.32 -15.05 -12.36
C THR A 89 4.61 -13.70 -12.27
N LYS A 90 4.98 -12.76 -13.14
CA LYS A 90 4.23 -11.51 -13.29
C LYS A 90 3.04 -11.79 -14.19
N SER A 91 1.83 -11.49 -13.73
CA SER A 91 0.61 -11.62 -14.55
C SER A 91 -0.07 -10.27 -14.69
N VAL A 92 -0.60 -9.99 -15.87
CA VAL A 92 -1.39 -8.80 -16.16
C VAL A 92 -2.61 -9.18 -17.00
N VAL A 93 -3.77 -8.63 -16.65
CA VAL A 93 -5.01 -8.73 -17.41
C VAL A 93 -4.97 -7.71 -18.55
N PHE A 94 -5.30 -8.13 -19.77
CA PHE A 94 -5.44 -7.25 -20.93
C PHE A 94 -6.83 -7.39 -21.55
N ASP A 95 -7.33 -6.30 -22.12
CA ASP A 95 -8.47 -6.31 -23.05
C ASP A 95 -7.93 -6.33 -24.49
N ASP A 96 -8.17 -7.43 -25.19
CA ASP A 96 -7.94 -7.56 -26.63
C ASP A 96 -9.28 -7.54 -27.37
N LYS A 97 -9.72 -6.35 -27.77
CA LYS A 97 -10.91 -6.10 -28.60
C LYS A 97 -12.20 -6.69 -27.99
N GLY A 98 -12.37 -6.54 -26.69
CA GLY A 98 -13.51 -7.03 -25.92
C GLY A 98 -13.33 -8.44 -25.35
N ALA A 99 -12.18 -9.08 -25.58
CA ALA A 99 -11.83 -10.35 -24.96
C ALA A 99 -10.77 -10.14 -23.88
N ILE A 100 -11.07 -10.59 -22.66
CA ILE A 100 -10.12 -10.54 -21.55
C ILE A 100 -9.13 -11.71 -21.65
N GLU A 101 -7.84 -11.38 -21.56
CA GLU A 101 -6.74 -12.34 -21.51
C GLU A 101 -5.78 -12.01 -20.36
N VAL A 102 -5.41 -13.02 -19.57
CA VAL A 102 -4.34 -12.91 -18.58
C VAL A 102 -3.04 -13.35 -19.24
N ARG A 103 -2.08 -12.43 -19.38
CA ARG A 103 -0.72 -12.76 -19.84
C ARG A 103 0.20 -12.85 -18.64
N GLY A 104 0.96 -13.94 -18.57
CA GLY A 104 1.94 -14.21 -17.53
C GLY A 104 3.33 -14.36 -18.10
N GLU A 105 4.32 -13.79 -17.43
CA GLU A 105 5.73 -14.02 -17.71
C GLU A 105 6.38 -14.64 -16.48
N GLN A 106 7.05 -15.78 -16.67
CA GLN A 106 7.75 -16.49 -15.61
C GLN A 106 9.22 -16.13 -15.61
N PHE A 107 9.77 -15.95 -14.42
CA PHE A 107 11.16 -15.58 -14.23
C PHE A 107 11.88 -16.61 -13.37
N ASP A 108 13.08 -17.00 -13.78
CA ASP A 108 14.06 -17.62 -12.88
C ASP A 108 14.66 -16.54 -11.96
N ALA A 109 15.55 -16.94 -11.05
CA ALA A 109 16.11 -16.00 -10.08
C ALA A 109 16.87 -14.83 -10.75
N ALA A 110 17.64 -15.09 -11.80
CA ALA A 110 18.45 -14.07 -12.46
C ALA A 110 17.58 -13.10 -13.27
N ALA A 111 16.65 -13.64 -14.06
CA ALA A 111 15.71 -12.84 -14.84
C ALA A 111 14.77 -12.03 -13.95
N PHE A 112 14.39 -12.55 -12.78
CA PHE A 112 13.56 -11.83 -11.82
C PHE A 112 14.29 -10.61 -11.22
N ILE A 113 15.57 -10.77 -10.83
CA ILE A 113 16.40 -9.66 -10.35
C ILE A 113 16.47 -8.55 -11.39
N GLN A 114 16.75 -8.92 -12.65
CA GLN A 114 16.81 -7.99 -13.76
C GLN A 114 15.47 -7.28 -13.98
N TYR A 115 14.36 -8.01 -13.96
CA TYR A 115 13.01 -7.46 -14.09
C TYR A 115 12.71 -6.40 -13.02
N VAL A 116 13.03 -6.65 -11.74
CA VAL A 116 12.77 -5.68 -10.66
C VAL A 116 13.66 -4.44 -10.81
N GLU A 117 14.93 -4.61 -11.16
CA GLU A 117 15.86 -3.50 -11.41
C GLU A 117 15.43 -2.66 -12.62
N GLU A 118 14.95 -3.29 -13.70
CA GLU A 118 14.37 -2.60 -14.85
C GLU A 118 13.09 -1.86 -14.49
N ALA A 119 12.16 -2.49 -13.76
CA ALA A 119 10.95 -1.84 -13.30
C ALA A 119 11.23 -0.61 -12.42
N PHE A 120 12.29 -0.67 -11.59
CA PHE A 120 12.74 0.45 -10.77
C PHE A 120 13.38 1.58 -11.59
N VAL A 121 14.25 1.26 -12.54
CA VAL A 121 14.85 2.27 -13.42
C VAL A 121 13.75 2.94 -14.25
N ASP A 122 12.82 2.17 -14.80
CA ASP A 122 11.68 2.69 -15.53
C ASP A 122 10.76 3.54 -14.64
N SER A 123 10.52 3.16 -13.39
CA SER A 123 9.68 3.95 -12.49
C SER A 123 10.32 5.29 -12.14
N VAL A 124 11.64 5.36 -12.00
CA VAL A 124 12.39 6.59 -11.71
C VAL A 124 12.50 7.50 -12.93
N LEU A 125 12.84 6.93 -14.10
CA LEU A 125 13.07 7.70 -15.33
C LEU A 125 11.76 8.09 -16.03
N SER A 126 10.76 7.21 -16.01
CA SER A 126 9.46 7.53 -16.62
C SER A 126 8.76 8.64 -15.84
N ARG A 127 8.08 9.54 -16.57
CA ARG A 127 7.26 10.61 -15.99
C ARG A 127 8.04 11.59 -15.09
N GLU A 128 9.37 11.64 -15.24
CA GLU A 128 10.25 12.57 -14.52
C GLU A 128 10.04 12.51 -12.99
N VAL A 129 9.89 11.29 -12.46
CA VAL A 129 9.75 11.05 -11.01
C VAL A 129 10.96 11.59 -10.28
N MET A 130 12.17 11.28 -10.76
CA MET A 130 13.38 12.02 -10.40
C MET A 130 13.89 12.79 -11.62
N ARG A 131 14.43 13.98 -11.37
CA ARG A 131 14.94 14.90 -12.38
C ARG A 131 16.40 15.21 -12.08
N ASP A 132 17.14 15.51 -13.14
CA ASP A 132 18.50 16.01 -12.98
C ASP A 132 18.50 17.31 -12.16
N GLY A 133 19.44 17.41 -11.21
CA GLY A 133 19.54 18.53 -10.28
C GLY A 133 18.57 18.49 -9.08
N ASP A 134 17.71 17.47 -8.96
CA ASP A 134 16.89 17.30 -7.75
C ASP A 134 17.77 17.11 -6.51
N HIS A 135 17.46 17.85 -5.44
CA HIS A 135 17.88 17.48 -4.09
C HIS A 135 16.72 16.80 -3.38
N VAL A 136 16.90 15.51 -3.09
CA VAL A 136 15.85 14.62 -2.59
C VAL A 136 16.07 14.26 -1.12
N ILE A 137 15.08 14.53 -0.28
CA ILE A 137 15.01 13.99 1.08
C ILE A 137 14.32 12.62 1.03
N VAL A 138 14.95 11.59 1.60
CA VAL A 138 14.35 10.25 1.72
C VAL A 138 14.21 9.84 3.18
N GLY A 139 13.01 9.41 3.57
CA GLY A 139 12.79 8.79 4.87
C GLY A 139 13.29 7.35 4.90
N LEU A 140 14.24 7.05 5.79
CA LEU A 140 14.73 5.70 6.04
C LEU A 140 14.27 5.23 7.42
N SER A 141 13.21 4.42 7.44
CA SER A 141 12.81 3.65 8.64
C SER A 141 13.70 2.43 8.87
N GLY A 142 14.48 2.06 7.84
CA GLY A 142 15.25 0.84 7.75
C GLY A 142 14.39 -0.44 7.60
N GLY A 143 13.06 -0.33 7.62
CA GLY A 143 12.20 -1.46 7.27
C GLY A 143 12.50 -1.99 5.86
N ARG A 144 12.05 -3.21 5.59
CA ARG A 144 12.33 -3.96 4.36
C ARG A 144 12.20 -3.12 3.07
N ASP A 145 11.19 -2.26 2.97
CA ASP A 145 10.97 -1.47 1.74
C ASP A 145 12.03 -0.38 1.56
N SER A 146 12.43 0.30 2.64
CA SER A 146 13.48 1.32 2.59
C SER A 146 14.85 0.71 2.27
N VAL A 147 15.12 -0.49 2.78
CA VAL A 147 16.34 -1.25 2.48
C VAL A 147 16.33 -1.78 1.04
N ALA A 148 15.19 -2.29 0.57
CA ALA A 148 15.02 -2.68 -0.84
C ALA A 148 15.25 -1.49 -1.77
N TYR A 149 14.70 -0.32 -1.41
CA TYR A 149 14.91 0.92 -2.16
C TYR A 149 16.38 1.31 -2.26
N LEU A 150 17.11 1.33 -1.13
CA LEU A 150 18.56 1.61 -1.14
C LEU A 150 19.34 0.57 -1.93
N THR A 151 18.97 -0.70 -1.84
CA THR A 151 19.61 -1.79 -2.58
C THR A 151 19.39 -1.65 -4.09
N LEU A 152 18.18 -1.24 -4.50
CA LEU A 152 17.86 -0.92 -5.89
C LEU A 152 18.66 0.30 -6.36
N LEU A 153 18.71 1.38 -5.58
CA LEU A 153 19.55 2.55 -5.89
C LEU A 153 21.02 2.16 -6.07
N GLU A 154 21.57 1.33 -5.19
CA GLU A 154 22.98 0.89 -5.26
C GLU A 154 23.26 0.07 -6.52
N ARG A 155 22.39 -0.89 -6.82
CA ARG A 155 22.58 -1.84 -7.93
C ARG A 155 22.24 -1.26 -9.30
N THR A 156 21.49 -0.16 -9.35
CA THR A 156 21.08 0.50 -10.61
C THR A 156 21.66 1.90 -10.79
N ARG A 157 22.56 2.34 -9.89
CA ARG A 157 23.12 3.71 -9.87
C ARG A 157 23.69 4.20 -11.19
N ASP A 158 24.27 3.31 -11.99
CA ASP A 158 24.89 3.59 -13.28
C ASP A 158 23.89 3.86 -14.40
N ARG A 159 22.61 3.54 -14.16
CA ARG A 159 21.48 3.72 -15.07
C ARG A 159 20.58 4.88 -14.66
N LEU A 160 20.85 5.53 -13.53
CA LEU A 160 20.06 6.63 -12.95
C LEU A 160 20.78 7.98 -13.14
N PRO A 161 20.04 9.11 -13.13
CA PRO A 161 20.68 10.42 -13.09
C PRO A 161 21.51 10.59 -11.80
N PRO A 162 22.49 11.49 -11.76
CA PRO A 162 23.22 11.81 -10.54
C PRO A 162 22.25 12.17 -9.40
N LEU A 163 22.35 11.44 -8.30
CA LEU A 163 21.42 11.56 -7.19
C LEU A 163 22.02 12.46 -6.11
N ASN A 164 21.48 13.66 -5.92
CA ASN A 164 21.72 14.45 -4.72
C ASN A 164 20.65 14.10 -3.68
N MET A 165 20.99 13.21 -2.74
CA MET A 165 20.04 12.71 -1.75
C MET A 165 20.55 12.90 -0.33
N THR A 166 19.63 13.21 0.58
CA THR A 166 19.84 13.17 2.01
C THR A 166 18.86 12.20 2.63
N ALA A 167 19.39 11.18 3.30
CA ALA A 167 18.59 10.25 4.07
C ALA A 167 18.27 10.84 5.44
N VAL A 168 17.03 10.69 5.87
CA VAL A 168 16.56 11.13 7.18
C VAL A 168 15.98 9.92 7.91
N THR A 169 16.54 9.63 9.07
CA THR A 169 16.05 8.59 9.97
C THR A 169 15.50 9.25 11.22
N ILE A 170 14.22 9.00 11.48
CA ILE A 170 13.51 9.56 12.63
C ILE A 170 13.57 8.54 13.75
N THR A 171 14.03 8.98 14.92
CA THR A 171 14.08 8.21 16.16
C THR A 171 13.08 8.79 17.16
N GLY A 172 12.97 8.19 18.35
CA GLY A 172 12.11 8.71 19.41
C GLY A 172 10.89 7.88 19.75
N LEU A 173 10.75 6.68 19.17
CA LEU A 173 9.97 5.59 19.74
C LEU A 173 10.82 4.31 19.75
N PRO A 174 10.70 3.44 20.77
CA PRO A 174 11.47 2.21 20.84
C PRO A 174 11.35 1.33 19.59
N ASP A 175 10.14 1.23 19.03
CA ASP A 175 9.87 0.41 17.84
C ASP A 175 10.44 1.02 16.54
N TRP A 176 10.91 2.26 16.56
CA TRP A 176 11.53 2.94 15.41
C TRP A 176 13.06 2.82 15.43
N GLU A 177 13.64 2.36 16.54
CA GLU A 177 15.09 2.32 16.78
C GLU A 177 15.66 0.89 16.69
N GLU A 178 15.10 0.02 15.84
CA GLU A 178 15.62 -1.34 15.69
C GLU A 178 17.11 -1.30 15.23
N PRO A 179 18.07 -1.80 16.03
CA PRO A 179 19.49 -1.54 15.78
C PRO A 179 20.04 -2.15 14.48
N ALA A 180 19.58 -3.36 14.12
CA ALA A 180 20.02 -4.05 12.89
C ALA A 180 19.60 -3.24 11.65
N THR A 181 18.39 -2.74 11.72
CA THR A 181 17.71 -1.94 10.71
C THR A 181 18.39 -0.58 10.50
N PHE A 182 18.75 0.09 11.60
CA PHE A 182 19.48 1.34 11.59
C PHE A 182 20.90 1.21 11.00
N ALA A 183 21.63 0.17 11.38
CA ALA A 183 22.98 -0.09 10.89
C ALA A 183 23.00 -0.40 9.39
N ALA A 184 22.03 -1.19 8.90
CA ALA A 184 21.87 -1.50 7.49
C ALA A 184 21.58 -0.24 6.65
N ALA A 185 20.65 0.60 7.11
CA ALA A 185 20.32 1.87 6.45
C ALA A 185 21.54 2.80 6.35
N ARG A 186 22.31 2.93 7.44
CA ARG A 186 23.55 3.73 7.48
C ARG A 186 24.59 3.18 6.51
N ALA A 187 24.90 1.89 6.60
CA ALA A 187 25.92 1.27 5.76
C ALA A 187 25.59 1.37 4.27
N SER A 188 24.32 1.20 3.90
CA SER A 188 23.86 1.37 2.52
C SER A 188 23.91 2.83 2.06
N GLY A 189 23.55 3.78 2.94
CA GLY A 189 23.69 5.21 2.65
C GLY A 189 25.15 5.61 2.41
N GLU A 190 26.08 5.15 3.24
CA GLU A 190 27.52 5.41 3.10
C GLU A 190 28.08 4.90 1.77
N ARG A 191 27.71 3.68 1.34
CA ARG A 191 28.15 3.12 0.03
C ARG A 191 27.63 3.92 -1.17
N LEU A 192 26.46 4.55 -1.02
CA LEU A 192 25.84 5.40 -2.02
C LEU A 192 26.31 6.86 -1.96
N GLY A 193 27.09 7.25 -0.95
CA GLY A 193 27.45 8.66 -0.72
C GLY A 193 26.27 9.53 -0.27
N ILE A 194 25.23 8.91 0.30
CA ILE A 194 24.04 9.60 0.81
C ILE A 194 24.29 9.97 2.27
N GLU A 195 24.25 11.27 2.57
CA GLU A 195 24.34 11.77 3.95
C GLU A 195 23.12 11.29 4.74
N GLN A 196 23.36 10.72 5.93
CA GLN A 196 22.30 10.35 6.87
C GLN A 196 22.16 11.38 7.98
N VAL A 197 20.94 11.89 8.16
CA VAL A 197 20.51 12.77 9.24
C VAL A 197 19.68 11.99 10.23
N ILE A 198 19.96 12.19 11.51
CA ILE A 198 19.17 11.60 12.59
C ILE A 198 18.30 12.68 13.19
N VAL A 199 16.99 12.52 13.06
CA VAL A 199 15.98 13.35 13.73
C VAL A 199 15.60 12.66 15.03
N THR A 200 15.66 13.38 16.13
CA THR A 200 15.48 12.82 17.47
C THR A 200 14.07 13.03 18.02
N ALA A 201 13.73 12.37 19.14
CA ALA A 201 12.50 12.66 19.89
C ALA A 201 12.35 14.16 20.23
N ALA A 202 13.46 14.83 20.59
CA ALA A 202 13.45 16.25 20.93
C ALA A 202 13.07 17.14 19.73
N ASP A 203 13.43 16.74 18.52
CA ASP A 203 13.03 17.44 17.29
C ASP A 203 11.52 17.30 17.04
N VAL A 204 10.98 16.09 17.27
CA VAL A 204 9.53 15.83 17.19
C VAL A 204 8.79 16.65 18.24
N GLU A 205 9.24 16.64 19.49
CA GLU A 205 8.66 17.40 20.60
C GLU A 205 8.64 18.90 20.31
N ARG A 206 9.75 19.44 19.78
CA ARG A 206 9.84 20.83 19.33
C ARG A 206 8.86 21.13 18.21
N ALA A 207 8.84 20.32 17.16
CA ALA A 207 8.00 20.56 15.99
C ALA A 207 6.52 20.51 16.34
N PHE A 208 6.09 19.57 17.19
CA PHE A 208 4.69 19.43 17.59
C PHE A 208 4.34 20.21 18.87
N ARG A 209 5.28 20.98 19.42
CA ARG A 209 5.15 21.79 20.65
C ARG A 209 4.61 21.00 21.84
N LEU A 210 5.08 19.77 21.99
CA LEU A 210 4.63 18.84 23.03
C LEU A 210 5.00 19.37 24.42
N ARG A 211 4.10 19.17 25.40
CA ARG A 211 4.32 19.54 26.81
C ARG A 211 5.20 18.54 27.55
N GLY A 212 5.24 17.30 27.07
CA GLY A 212 6.01 16.19 27.62
C GLY A 212 6.77 15.44 26.54
N THR A 213 7.31 14.27 26.88
CA THR A 213 8.07 13.49 25.90
C THR A 213 7.16 12.89 24.82
N PHE A 214 7.71 12.68 23.62
CA PHE A 214 6.96 12.03 22.55
C PHE A 214 6.58 10.59 22.91
N VAL A 215 7.48 9.86 23.57
CA VAL A 215 7.25 8.48 24.04
C VAL A 215 6.10 8.41 25.04
N ASP A 216 6.06 9.31 26.03
CA ASP A 216 4.98 9.32 27.02
C ASP A 216 3.63 9.64 26.39
N SER A 217 3.60 10.60 25.46
CA SER A 217 2.41 10.95 24.70
C SER A 217 1.87 9.74 23.90
N MET A 218 2.77 9.01 23.22
CA MET A 218 2.39 7.81 22.46
C MET A 218 1.99 6.65 23.37
N ASN A 219 2.62 6.51 24.55
CA ASN A 219 2.24 5.51 25.55
C ASN A 219 0.81 5.70 26.07
N GLU A 220 0.38 6.94 26.28
CA GLU A 220 -1.00 7.27 26.65
C GLU A 220 -1.95 6.87 25.52
N ILE A 221 -1.67 7.32 24.30
CA ILE A 221 -2.53 7.14 23.13
C ILE A 221 -2.77 5.66 22.80
N VAL A 222 -1.73 4.83 22.81
CA VAL A 222 -1.90 3.39 22.53
C VAL A 222 -2.64 2.68 23.68
N GLY A 223 -2.66 3.27 24.87
CA GLY A 223 -3.30 2.70 26.06
C GLY A 223 -4.82 2.86 26.12
N ASP A 224 -5.42 3.65 25.22
CA ASP A 224 -6.83 4.03 25.30
C ASP A 224 -7.58 4.09 23.95
N GLU A 225 -8.71 4.79 23.92
CA GLU A 225 -9.56 4.97 22.75
C GLU A 225 -8.85 5.66 21.58
N GLY A 226 -7.76 6.39 21.83
CA GLY A 226 -6.92 7.05 20.82
C GLY A 226 -6.00 6.10 20.04
N SER A 227 -5.93 4.81 20.42
CA SER A 227 -5.01 3.83 19.82
C SER A 227 -5.17 3.70 18.30
N HIS A 228 -6.36 3.92 17.75
CA HIS A 228 -6.63 3.92 16.31
C HIS A 228 -5.87 5.01 15.53
N LEU A 229 -5.40 6.09 16.18
CA LEU A 229 -4.62 7.17 15.56
C LEU A 229 -3.11 6.96 15.63
N THR A 230 -2.62 5.95 16.35
CA THR A 230 -1.18 5.71 16.59
C THR A 230 -0.35 5.79 15.30
N MET A 231 -0.79 5.08 14.27
CA MET A 231 -0.09 5.02 13.00
C MET A 231 -0.30 6.30 12.16
N VAL A 232 -1.45 6.96 12.26
CA VAL A 232 -1.68 8.27 11.62
C VAL A 232 -0.70 9.31 12.19
N ILE A 233 -0.54 9.32 13.51
CA ILE A 233 0.44 10.17 14.21
C ILE A 233 1.84 9.82 13.75
N GLY A 234 2.21 8.53 13.72
CA GLY A 234 3.51 8.09 13.23
C GLY A 234 3.81 8.58 11.81
N HIS A 235 2.90 8.38 10.86
CA HIS A 235 3.06 8.85 9.48
C HIS A 235 3.14 10.38 9.37
N GLN A 236 2.36 11.11 10.15
CA GLN A 236 2.38 12.57 10.14
C GLN A 236 3.68 13.13 10.75
N VAL A 237 4.18 12.51 11.82
CA VAL A 237 5.49 12.83 12.41
C VAL A 237 6.59 12.57 11.40
N LEU A 238 6.63 11.37 10.81
CA LEU A 238 7.61 11.02 9.78
C LEU A 238 7.59 12.04 8.64
N ARG A 239 6.41 12.27 8.04
CA ARG A 239 6.25 13.25 6.97
C ARG A 239 6.73 14.64 7.39
N ARG A 240 6.32 15.13 8.56
CA ARG A 240 6.66 16.48 9.02
C ARG A 240 8.17 16.64 9.22
N MET A 241 8.84 15.63 9.76
CA MET A 241 10.29 15.67 9.96
C MET A 241 11.05 15.69 8.64
N LEU A 242 10.57 14.96 7.61
CA LEU A 242 11.14 15.06 6.27
C LEU A 242 10.91 16.44 5.63
N GLU A 243 9.75 17.05 5.84
CA GLU A 243 9.48 18.42 5.36
C GLU A 243 10.40 19.46 6.02
N GLU A 244 10.63 19.37 7.34
CA GLU A 244 11.55 20.27 8.04
C GLU A 244 12.99 20.15 7.51
N GLU A 245 13.47 18.92 7.32
CA GLU A 245 14.80 18.68 6.74
C GLU A 245 14.88 19.13 5.28
N ALA A 246 13.81 18.98 4.51
CA ALA A 246 13.76 19.48 3.14
C ALA A 246 13.94 21.00 3.10
N HIS A 247 13.20 21.73 3.94
CA HIS A 247 13.33 23.18 4.03
C HIS A 247 14.69 23.62 4.57
N ALA A 248 15.22 22.97 5.60
CA ALA A 248 16.52 23.31 6.18
C ALA A 248 17.68 23.19 5.18
N ARG A 249 17.56 22.25 4.23
CA ARG A 249 18.60 21.93 3.25
C ARG A 249 18.36 22.53 1.87
N GLY A 250 17.24 23.24 1.69
CA GLY A 250 16.84 23.79 0.39
C GLY A 250 16.44 22.71 -0.63
N ALA A 251 16.06 21.52 -0.16
CA ALA A 251 15.60 20.43 -1.00
C ALA A 251 14.14 20.66 -1.44
N GLY A 252 13.88 20.46 -2.73
CA GLY A 252 12.54 20.62 -3.32
C GLY A 252 11.72 19.33 -3.39
N VAL A 253 12.32 18.19 -3.03
CA VAL A 253 11.75 16.85 -3.28
C VAL A 253 11.81 15.99 -2.03
N VAL A 254 10.70 15.29 -1.75
CA VAL A 254 10.61 14.28 -0.69
C VAL A 254 10.22 12.93 -1.32
N ALA A 255 11.04 11.90 -1.11
CA ALA A 255 10.79 10.55 -1.60
C ALA A 255 10.26 9.64 -0.49
N PHE A 256 9.18 8.93 -0.80
CA PHE A 256 8.65 7.85 0.03
C PHE A 256 8.83 6.50 -0.67
N GLY A 257 9.35 5.52 0.06
CA GLY A 257 9.51 4.14 -0.41
C GLY A 257 8.21 3.33 -0.44
N PHE A 258 7.09 3.93 -0.84
CA PHE A 258 5.81 3.23 -0.95
C PHE A 258 5.78 2.37 -2.21
N ASN A 259 5.50 1.08 -2.01
CA ASN A 259 5.34 0.10 -3.08
C ASN A 259 3.95 0.23 -3.75
N ALA A 260 3.73 -0.55 -4.82
CA ALA A 260 2.47 -0.54 -5.55
C ALA A 260 1.25 -0.85 -4.64
N ASP A 261 1.38 -1.81 -3.73
CA ASP A 261 0.32 -2.23 -2.80
C ASP A 261 -0.02 -1.12 -1.82
N ASP A 262 0.97 -0.40 -1.27
CA ASP A 262 0.74 0.74 -0.36
C ASP A 262 -0.06 1.86 -1.03
N LEU A 263 0.27 2.14 -2.29
CA LEU A 263 -0.39 3.18 -3.07
C LEU A 263 -1.79 2.75 -3.51
N LEU A 264 -1.97 1.49 -3.89
CA LEU A 264 -3.29 0.95 -4.23
C LEU A 264 -4.20 0.86 -3.00
N ALA A 265 -3.67 0.46 -1.84
CA ALA A 265 -4.40 0.50 -0.57
C ALA A 265 -4.80 1.93 -0.19
N SER A 266 -3.92 2.92 -0.44
CA SER A 266 -4.27 4.33 -0.28
C SER A 266 -5.41 4.76 -1.20
N MET A 267 -5.47 4.23 -2.44
CA MET A 267 -6.58 4.47 -3.36
C MET A 267 -7.88 3.82 -2.89
N VAL A 268 -7.82 2.61 -2.32
CA VAL A 268 -8.98 1.95 -1.70
C VAL A 268 -9.53 2.83 -0.57
N THR A 269 -8.68 3.25 0.37
CA THR A 269 -9.08 4.14 1.48
C THR A 269 -9.63 5.47 0.97
N TRP A 270 -9.04 6.05 -0.07
CA TRP A 270 -9.57 7.27 -0.70
C TRP A 270 -10.99 7.07 -1.24
N MET A 271 -11.21 6.03 -2.04
CA MET A 271 -12.52 5.77 -2.65
C MET A 271 -13.61 5.49 -1.61
N THR A 272 -13.25 4.96 -0.43
CA THR A 272 -14.22 4.64 0.64
C THR A 272 -14.44 5.79 1.62
N SER A 273 -13.45 6.66 1.84
CA SER A 273 -13.55 7.80 2.77
C SER A 273 -14.04 9.10 2.12
N GLY A 274 -13.82 9.26 0.81
CA GLY A 274 -14.03 10.53 0.11
C GLY A 274 -12.89 11.54 0.31
N PHE A 275 -11.84 11.20 1.06
CA PHE A 275 -10.71 12.10 1.34
C PHE A 275 -9.82 12.33 0.12
N ARG A 276 -9.61 13.58 -0.27
CA ARG A 276 -8.75 13.91 -1.40
C ARG A 276 -7.31 13.43 -1.18
N MET A 277 -6.78 12.69 -2.14
CA MET A 277 -5.40 12.25 -2.17
C MET A 277 -4.62 12.93 -3.31
N GLY A 278 -3.33 13.19 -3.07
CA GLY A 278 -2.41 13.71 -4.08
C GLY A 278 -2.02 12.65 -5.12
N GLY A 279 -1.41 13.10 -6.22
CA GLY A 279 -1.04 12.26 -7.36
C GLY A 279 -0.04 11.15 -7.10
N ILE A 280 -0.06 10.19 -8.02
CA ILE A 280 0.83 9.04 -8.14
C ILE A 280 1.32 9.02 -9.60
N PRO A 281 2.64 8.89 -9.87
CA PRO A 281 3.73 8.67 -8.91
C PRO A 281 4.28 9.95 -8.27
N THR A 282 3.76 11.12 -8.63
CA THR A 282 4.21 12.42 -8.10
C THR A 282 3.05 13.28 -7.66
N ARG A 283 3.26 14.10 -6.62
CA ARG A 283 2.30 15.13 -6.18
C ARG A 283 3.03 16.37 -5.68
N GLN A 284 2.40 17.54 -5.77
CA GLN A 284 2.91 18.78 -5.19
C GLN A 284 2.00 19.20 -4.05
N ILE A 285 2.58 19.45 -2.86
CA ILE A 285 1.88 19.94 -1.67
C ILE A 285 2.82 20.89 -0.93
N GLY A 286 2.39 22.10 -0.59
CA GLY A 286 3.18 23.01 0.23
C GLY A 286 4.52 23.42 -0.37
N GLY A 287 4.60 23.52 -1.70
CA GLY A 287 5.83 23.84 -2.43
C GLY A 287 6.85 22.70 -2.52
N LEU A 288 6.58 21.54 -1.94
CA LEU A 288 7.41 20.33 -2.05
C LEU A 288 6.82 19.36 -3.07
N ARG A 289 7.69 18.70 -3.82
CA ARG A 289 7.31 17.61 -4.72
C ARG A 289 7.55 16.27 -4.03
N TYR A 290 6.47 15.53 -3.82
CA TYR A 290 6.53 14.18 -3.28
C TYR A 290 6.58 13.16 -4.40
N ILE A 291 7.45 12.16 -4.25
CA ILE A 291 7.70 11.15 -5.27
C ILE A 291 7.65 9.74 -4.67
N PHE A 292 7.18 8.77 -5.47
CA PHE A 292 7.06 7.36 -5.08
C PHE A 292 7.85 6.46 -6.03
N PRO A 293 9.18 6.29 -5.82
CA PRO A 293 10.03 5.55 -6.77
C PRO A 293 9.65 4.08 -6.91
N LEU A 294 9.02 3.46 -5.91
CA LEU A 294 8.65 2.03 -5.93
C LEU A 294 7.23 1.78 -6.45
N TYR A 295 6.54 2.78 -7.02
CA TYR A 295 5.10 2.69 -7.33
C TYR A 295 4.69 1.57 -8.30
N ARG A 296 5.64 0.94 -9.02
CA ARG A 296 5.38 -0.17 -9.96
C ARG A 296 5.79 -1.55 -9.44
N ILE A 297 6.35 -1.60 -8.24
CA ILE A 297 6.91 -2.81 -7.67
C ILE A 297 6.10 -3.15 -6.43
N THR A 298 5.61 -4.38 -6.36
CA THR A 298 4.80 -4.88 -5.25
C THR A 298 5.66 -5.21 -4.03
N LYS A 299 5.04 -5.24 -2.85
CA LYS A 299 5.68 -5.69 -1.61
C LYS A 299 6.26 -7.10 -1.73
N LYS A 300 5.55 -7.99 -2.45
CA LYS A 300 5.99 -9.36 -2.73
C LYS A 300 7.24 -9.37 -3.62
N GLU A 301 7.26 -8.54 -4.67
CA GLU A 301 8.43 -8.42 -5.56
C GLU A 301 9.64 -7.87 -4.79
N LEU A 302 9.49 -6.80 -3.98
CA LEU A 302 10.58 -6.24 -3.17
C LEU A 302 11.13 -7.25 -2.15
N THR A 303 10.25 -8.02 -1.51
CA THR A 303 10.66 -9.03 -0.53
C THR A 303 11.43 -10.18 -1.18
N LEU A 304 10.96 -10.68 -2.33
CA LEU A 304 11.68 -11.72 -3.07
C LEU A 304 13.00 -11.18 -3.64
N TYR A 305 13.03 -9.94 -4.10
CA TYR A 305 14.25 -9.30 -4.58
C TYR A 305 15.33 -9.29 -3.50
N LEU A 306 14.99 -8.80 -2.30
CA LEU A 306 15.92 -8.82 -1.16
C LEU A 306 16.35 -10.23 -0.77
N GLU A 307 15.45 -11.21 -0.77
CA GLU A 307 15.80 -12.60 -0.48
C GLU A 307 16.88 -13.13 -1.43
N LEU A 308 16.87 -12.70 -2.69
CA LEU A 308 17.80 -13.17 -3.71
C LEU A 308 19.12 -12.38 -3.75
N VAL A 309 19.10 -11.08 -3.44
CA VAL A 309 20.29 -10.21 -3.60
C VAL A 309 20.97 -9.84 -2.29
N ALA A 310 20.23 -9.80 -1.17
CA ALA A 310 20.70 -9.38 0.15
C ALA A 310 19.84 -10.02 1.27
N PRO A 311 19.81 -11.37 1.38
CA PRO A 311 18.94 -12.08 2.32
C PRO A 311 19.19 -11.70 3.79
N GLU A 312 20.40 -11.29 4.13
CA GLU A 312 20.76 -10.78 5.46
C GLU A 312 19.97 -9.52 5.84
N LEU A 313 19.52 -8.75 4.85
CA LEU A 313 18.73 -7.53 5.01
C LEU A 313 17.22 -7.78 4.92
N ASN A 314 16.77 -9.01 4.66
CA ASN A 314 15.34 -9.34 4.51
C ASN A 314 14.61 -9.59 5.84
N ARG A 315 15.31 -9.43 6.97
CA ARG A 315 14.77 -9.66 8.32
C ARG A 315 13.82 -8.53 8.71
N GLN A 316 12.64 -8.89 9.21
CA GLN A 316 11.69 -7.94 9.79
C GLN A 316 11.07 -8.58 11.03
N GLY A 317 11.10 -7.86 12.16
CA GLY A 317 10.44 -8.28 13.39
C GLY A 317 8.92 -8.17 13.31
N THR A 318 8.24 -8.73 14.31
CA THR A 318 6.79 -8.52 14.51
C THR A 318 6.51 -7.02 14.68
N PRO A 319 5.39 -6.49 14.15
CA PRO A 319 5.00 -5.11 14.40
C PRO A 319 5.04 -4.78 15.90
N GLY A 320 5.70 -3.68 16.22
CA GLY A 320 5.73 -3.12 17.57
C GLY A 320 4.44 -2.41 17.93
N ARG A 321 4.31 -2.07 19.22
CA ARG A 321 3.15 -1.39 19.81
C ARG A 321 2.78 -0.10 19.06
N PHE A 322 3.75 0.66 18.57
CA PHE A 322 3.52 1.95 17.88
C PHE A 322 3.39 1.83 16.37
N THR A 323 3.42 0.61 15.84
CA THR A 323 3.38 0.33 14.39
C THR A 323 2.16 -0.49 13.96
N THR A 324 1.25 -0.76 14.89
CA THR A 324 -0.03 -1.41 14.61
C THR A 324 -1.07 -0.36 14.24
N GLY A 325 -1.66 -0.49 13.06
CA GLY A 325 -2.74 0.36 12.58
C GLY A 325 -4.14 -0.16 12.97
N PRO A 326 -5.20 0.63 12.74
CA PRO A 326 -6.58 0.21 12.98
C PRO A 326 -7.05 -0.86 11.99
N ASP A 327 -8.14 -1.55 12.31
CA ASP A 327 -8.72 -2.60 11.46
C ASP A 327 -9.07 -2.12 10.04
N GLU A 328 -9.48 -0.86 9.88
CA GLU A 328 -9.76 -0.27 8.56
C GLU A 328 -8.55 -0.31 7.62
N ARG A 329 -7.34 -0.12 8.16
CA ARG A 329 -6.11 -0.28 7.39
C ARG A 329 -5.94 -1.73 6.97
N SER A 330 -6.08 -2.66 7.91
CA SER A 330 -5.95 -4.09 7.61
C SER A 330 -6.96 -4.53 6.55
N LEU A 331 -8.19 -4.01 6.62
CA LEU A 331 -9.22 -4.21 5.60
C LEU A 331 -8.79 -3.63 4.24
N SER A 332 -8.26 -2.41 4.21
CA SER A 332 -7.81 -1.77 2.96
C SER A 332 -6.68 -2.56 2.27
N TYR A 333 -5.71 -3.08 3.03
CA TYR A 333 -4.65 -3.92 2.50
C TYR A 333 -5.17 -5.29 2.05
N ALA A 334 -6.00 -5.95 2.86
CA ALA A 334 -6.59 -7.24 2.48
C ALA A 334 -7.44 -7.13 1.20
N MET A 335 -8.22 -6.04 1.06
CA MET A 335 -8.94 -5.74 -0.17
C MET A 335 -8.00 -5.51 -1.35
N THR A 336 -6.88 -4.82 -1.13
CA THR A 336 -5.86 -4.57 -2.16
C THR A 336 -5.22 -5.87 -2.65
N ASP A 337 -4.85 -6.77 -1.74
CA ASP A 337 -4.31 -8.08 -2.09
C ASP A 337 -5.31 -8.89 -2.93
N HIS A 338 -6.59 -8.88 -2.55
CA HIS A 338 -7.65 -9.52 -3.32
C HIS A 338 -7.87 -8.86 -4.69
N LEU A 339 -7.74 -7.54 -4.81
CA LEU A 339 -7.84 -6.84 -6.09
C LEU A 339 -6.69 -7.24 -7.02
N LEU A 340 -5.46 -7.34 -6.51
CA LEU A 340 -4.29 -7.77 -7.27
C LEU A 340 -4.39 -9.24 -7.70
N ASP A 341 -5.00 -10.10 -6.89
CA ASP A 341 -5.22 -11.52 -7.21
C ASP A 341 -6.33 -11.70 -8.26
N LEU A 342 -7.46 -11.03 -8.09
CA LEU A 342 -8.60 -11.10 -9.01
C LEU A 342 -8.31 -10.40 -10.34
N TRP A 343 -7.62 -9.27 -10.30
CA TRP A 343 -7.23 -8.50 -11.48
C TRP A 343 -5.72 -8.22 -11.47
N PRO A 344 -4.90 -9.21 -11.87
CA PRO A 344 -3.46 -9.01 -11.99
C PRO A 344 -3.11 -7.78 -12.84
N GLY A 345 -2.33 -6.86 -12.29
CA GLY A 345 -1.95 -5.60 -12.93
C GLY A 345 -2.98 -4.46 -12.82
N ILE A 346 -3.99 -4.57 -11.94
CA ILE A 346 -4.98 -3.51 -11.70
C ILE A 346 -4.35 -2.17 -11.29
N ASP A 347 -3.21 -2.20 -10.60
CA ASP A 347 -2.42 -1.04 -10.21
C ASP A 347 -2.01 -0.17 -11.42
N TYR A 348 -1.60 -0.78 -12.53
CA TYR A 348 -1.29 -0.04 -13.77
C TYR A 348 -2.49 0.75 -14.30
N TYR A 349 -3.68 0.12 -14.28
CA TYR A 349 -4.92 0.73 -14.73
C TYR A 349 -5.36 1.85 -13.78
N MET A 350 -5.32 1.58 -12.48
CA MET A 350 -5.74 2.52 -11.44
C MET A 350 -4.83 3.75 -11.38
N PHE A 351 -3.51 3.58 -11.41
CA PHE A 351 -2.58 4.72 -11.40
C PHE A 351 -2.72 5.57 -12.68
N SER A 352 -2.87 4.95 -13.85
CA SER A 352 -3.08 5.70 -15.09
C SER A 352 -4.43 6.41 -15.12
N ALA A 353 -5.50 5.78 -14.63
CA ALA A 353 -6.81 6.40 -14.55
C ALA A 353 -6.82 7.56 -13.57
N PHE A 354 -6.18 7.38 -12.41
CA PHE A 354 -6.09 8.39 -11.37
C PHE A 354 -5.32 9.63 -11.84
N GLU A 355 -4.17 9.45 -12.48
CA GLU A 355 -3.42 10.58 -13.04
C GLU A 355 -4.25 11.38 -14.07
N ASN A 356 -4.99 10.69 -14.95
CA ASN A 356 -5.87 11.36 -15.90
C ASN A 356 -6.98 12.13 -15.19
N MET A 357 -7.61 11.52 -14.19
CA MET A 357 -8.71 12.14 -13.43
C MET A 357 -8.23 13.40 -12.70
N GLN A 358 -7.03 13.38 -12.12
CA GLN A 358 -6.48 14.52 -11.39
C GLN A 358 -6.33 15.79 -12.24
N ARG A 359 -6.16 15.67 -13.56
CA ARG A 359 -6.12 16.83 -14.47
C ARG A 359 -7.42 17.62 -14.50
N TYR A 360 -8.52 17.01 -14.08
CA TYR A 360 -9.88 17.59 -14.09
C TYR A 360 -10.45 17.82 -12.69
N MET A 361 -9.77 17.35 -11.64
CA MET A 361 -10.20 17.59 -10.27
C MET A 361 -9.93 19.04 -9.86
N PHE A 362 -10.79 19.60 -9.01
CA PHE A 362 -10.54 20.89 -8.39
C PHE A 362 -9.22 20.88 -7.62
N PRO A 363 -8.51 22.02 -7.57
CA PRO A 363 -7.24 22.10 -6.86
C PRO A 363 -7.41 21.71 -5.38
N PHE A 364 -6.33 21.18 -4.81
CA PHE A 364 -6.29 20.93 -3.38
C PHE A 364 -6.41 22.24 -2.61
N MET A 365 -7.19 22.22 -1.53
CA MET A 365 -7.20 23.32 -0.57
C MET A 365 -6.13 23.03 0.48
N GLU A 366 -5.00 23.72 0.35
CA GLU A 366 -3.89 23.62 1.27
C GLU A 366 -4.06 24.60 2.43
N ALA A 367 -3.74 24.14 3.64
CA ALA A 367 -3.66 24.97 4.83
C ALA A 367 -2.35 24.68 5.57
N THR A 368 -1.84 25.67 6.31
CA THR A 368 -0.63 25.49 7.13
C THR A 368 -1.03 25.34 8.58
N CYS A 369 -0.56 24.27 9.23
CA CYS A 369 -0.85 24.05 10.62
C CYS A 369 -0.12 25.08 11.50
N ARG A 370 -0.85 25.81 12.35
CA ARG A 370 -0.28 26.83 13.25
C ARG A 370 0.68 26.26 14.29
N VAL A 371 0.52 24.98 14.66
CA VAL A 371 1.37 24.31 15.66
C VAL A 371 2.63 23.79 15.02
N CYS A 372 2.51 22.80 14.13
CA CYS A 372 3.67 22.13 13.56
C CYS A 372 4.27 22.80 12.32
N GLY A 373 3.58 23.78 11.72
CA GLY A 373 4.03 24.44 10.50
C GLY A 373 3.91 23.59 9.23
N GLY A 374 3.39 22.36 9.32
CA GLY A 374 3.18 21.47 8.18
C GLY A 374 2.03 21.92 7.31
N VAL A 375 2.19 21.80 5.99
CA VAL A 375 1.10 22.02 5.02
C VAL A 375 0.25 20.75 4.96
N TYR A 376 -1.07 20.88 5.10
CA TYR A 376 -2.01 19.77 5.02
C TYR A 376 -3.14 20.09 4.05
N LEU A 377 -3.79 19.04 3.54
CA LEU A 377 -4.95 19.16 2.68
C LEU A 377 -6.20 19.24 3.54
N GLN A 378 -7.04 20.23 3.30
CA GLN A 378 -8.36 20.29 3.93
C GLN A 378 -9.23 19.18 3.36
N GLN A 379 -9.76 18.35 4.26
CA GLN A 379 -10.64 17.23 3.93
C GLN A 379 -12.07 17.57 4.29
N GLU A 380 -12.99 17.25 3.38
CA GLU A 380 -14.41 17.49 3.59
C GLU A 380 -14.95 16.56 4.69
N GLY A 381 -15.78 17.09 5.60
CA GLY A 381 -16.27 16.33 6.75
C GLY A 381 -15.30 16.22 7.93
N VAL A 382 -14.06 16.69 7.82
CA VAL A 382 -13.10 16.73 8.95
C VAL A 382 -13.30 18.02 9.75
N ALA A 383 -13.71 17.89 11.01
CA ALA A 383 -14.04 19.00 11.90
C ALA A 383 -12.87 19.34 12.86
N ASN A 384 -11.71 19.68 12.30
CA ASN A 384 -10.58 20.21 13.08
C ASN A 384 -10.83 21.67 13.46
N ALA A 385 -10.17 22.15 14.51
CA ALA A 385 -10.08 23.57 14.76
C ALA A 385 -9.42 24.29 13.55
N PRO A 386 -9.76 25.57 13.31
CA PRO A 386 -9.14 26.35 12.25
C PRO A 386 -7.61 26.33 12.35
N ASP A 387 -6.95 26.15 11.21
CA ASP A 387 -5.50 26.13 11.06
C ASP A 387 -4.78 25.02 11.85
N LEU A 388 -5.46 23.94 12.23
CA LEU A 388 -4.83 22.73 12.80
C LEU A 388 -4.99 21.52 11.87
N CYS A 389 -3.89 20.77 11.70
CA CYS A 389 -3.96 19.45 11.08
C CYS A 389 -4.50 18.41 12.07
N ASP A 390 -4.92 17.25 11.57
CA ASP A 390 -5.59 16.20 12.35
C ASP A 390 -4.82 15.82 13.63
N VAL A 391 -3.50 15.66 13.51
CA VAL A 391 -2.64 15.25 14.63
C VAL A 391 -2.45 16.37 15.65
N CYS A 392 -2.25 17.61 15.21
CA CYS A 392 -2.11 18.73 16.14
C CYS A 392 -3.43 19.10 16.81
N ASP A 393 -4.56 18.96 16.12
CA ASP A 393 -5.89 19.12 16.71
C ASP A 393 -6.15 18.03 17.76
N PHE A 394 -5.82 16.77 17.44
CA PHE A 394 -5.91 15.67 18.38
C PHE A 394 -5.05 15.90 19.63
N PHE A 395 -3.77 16.25 19.46
CA PHE A 395 -2.90 16.59 20.60
C PHE A 395 -3.42 17.78 21.40
N ALA A 396 -4.02 18.78 20.75
CA ALA A 396 -4.58 19.95 21.44
C ALA A 396 -5.77 19.58 22.32
N ARG A 397 -6.70 18.75 21.82
CA ARG A 397 -7.86 18.27 22.58
C ARG A 397 -7.47 17.42 23.79
N ARG A 398 -6.32 16.77 23.74
CA ARG A 398 -5.75 15.98 24.86
C ARG A 398 -4.78 16.78 25.73
N GLU A 399 -4.66 18.09 25.50
CA GLU A 399 -3.74 18.95 26.23
C GLU A 399 -2.25 18.53 26.15
N LEU A 400 -1.87 17.77 25.11
CA LEU A 400 -0.51 17.29 24.90
C LEU A 400 0.41 18.35 24.28
N THR A 401 -0.16 19.38 23.66
CA THR A 401 0.58 20.48 23.01
C THR A 401 0.30 21.84 23.67
N THR A 402 1.22 22.78 23.49
CA THR A 402 1.01 24.20 23.79
C THR A 402 0.36 24.90 22.59
N VAL A 403 -0.93 25.22 22.72
CA VAL A 403 -1.71 26.00 21.73
C VAL A 403 -1.89 27.42 22.27
N SER A 404 -0.79 28.13 22.50
CA SER A 404 -0.81 29.57 22.77
C SER A 404 -0.71 30.37 21.48
#